data_AF-A0A6M1ZPD2-F1
#
_entry.id   AF-A0A6M1ZPD2-F1
#
_cell.length_a   1.000
_cell.length_b   1.000
_cell.length_c   1.000
_cell.angle_alpha   90.00
_cell.angle_beta   90.00
_cell.angle_gamma   90.00
#
_symmetry.space_group_name_H-M   'P 1'
#
loop_
_entity.id
_entity.type
_entity.pdbx_description
1 polymer ?
#
loop_
_entity_poly.entity_id
_entity_poly.type
_entity_poly.pdbx_seq_one_letter_code
_entity_poly.pdbx_strand_id
1 'polypeptide(L)'
;MIKKDIYLLLEEKLFGYLDYIEVSVKSCEEALLPIPTTANLKTRPIDEDMLPFTGNQIFVRQTVLEKLSQASELLASQDPTMELEVVYGYRTKEIQKKLFEKCQSKLKQQFSGTELLEAAHKYIAHPEV
;
A
#
# COMPACT_ATOMS: atom_id res chain seq x y z
N MET A 1 -19.50 11.68 -23.10
CA MET A 1 -18.37 11.64 -22.15
C MET A 1 -17.77 10.25 -22.24
N ILE A 2 -16.49 10.14 -22.59
CA ILE A 2 -15.81 8.87 -22.81
C ILE A 2 -15.22 8.42 -21.47
N LYS A 3 -15.07 7.10 -21.25
CA LYS A 3 -14.55 6.52 -19.99
C LYS A 3 -13.28 7.21 -19.47
N LYS A 4 -12.38 7.63 -20.37
CA LYS A 4 -11.16 8.37 -20.05
C LYS A 4 -11.44 9.73 -19.39
N ASP A 5 -12.44 10.46 -19.87
CA ASP A 5 -12.81 11.77 -19.34
C ASP A 5 -13.33 11.64 -17.90
N ILE A 6 -14.07 10.57 -17.60
CA ILE A 6 -14.57 10.28 -16.24
C ILE A 6 -13.40 10.02 -15.28
N TYR A 7 -12.39 9.25 -15.69
CA TYR A 7 -11.23 9.01 -14.83
C TYR A 7 -10.42 10.28 -14.57
N LEU A 8 -10.25 11.14 -15.58
CA LEU A 8 -9.57 12.42 -15.38
C LEU A 8 -10.30 13.30 -14.36
N LEU A 9 -11.63 13.39 -14.48
CA LEU A 9 -12.45 14.13 -13.52
C LEU A 9 -12.41 13.55 -12.10
N LEU A 10 -12.30 12.23 -11.97
CA LEU A 10 -12.12 11.57 -10.67
C LEU A 10 -10.73 11.83 -10.10
N GLU A 11 -9.68 11.75 -10.92
CA GLU A 11 -8.30 12.04 -10.52
C GLU A 11 -8.14 13.48 -10.02
N GLU A 12 -8.82 14.45 -10.63
CA GLU A 12 -8.86 15.84 -10.17
C GLU A 12 -9.48 16.01 -8.77
N LYS A 13 -10.21 15.00 -8.28
CA LYS A 13 -10.81 14.98 -6.93
C LYS A 13 -10.00 14.15 -5.93
N LEU A 14 -8.96 13.46 -6.38
CA LEU A 14 -8.08 12.70 -5.50
C LEU A 14 -6.99 13.60 -4.96
N PHE A 15 -6.71 13.48 -3.67
CA PHE A 15 -5.58 14.15 -3.04
C PHE A 15 -4.27 13.65 -3.65
N GLY A 16 -3.43 14.57 -4.07
CA GLY A 16 -2.09 14.34 -4.59
C GLY A 16 -1.01 14.52 -3.52
N TYR A 17 0.25 14.42 -3.95
CA TYR A 17 1.41 14.58 -3.06
C TYR A 17 1.41 15.94 -2.35
N LEU A 18 1.10 17.02 -3.08
CA LEU A 18 1.10 18.37 -2.52
C LEU A 18 0.03 18.56 -1.44
N ASP A 19 -1.09 17.83 -1.51
CA ASP A 19 -2.12 17.89 -0.47
C ASP A 19 -1.68 17.20 0.83
N TYR A 20 -0.79 16.22 0.74
CA TYR A 20 -0.34 15.43 1.90
C TYR A 20 0.94 15.93 2.55
N ILE A 21 1.79 16.67 1.85
CA ILE A 21 3.12 17.06 2.36
C ILE A 21 3.04 17.95 3.62
N GLU A 22 1.97 18.70 3.79
CA GLU A 22 1.76 19.57 4.96
C GLU A 22 1.04 18.86 6.11
N VAL A 23 0.56 17.63 5.88
CA VAL A 23 -0.18 16.87 6.89
C VAL A 23 0.81 16.33 7.93
N SER A 24 0.70 16.82 9.16
CA SER A 24 1.56 16.34 10.25
C SER A 24 1.28 14.88 10.58
N VAL A 25 2.27 14.01 10.38
CA VAL A 25 2.18 12.60 10.78
C VAL A 25 2.47 12.48 12.28
N LYS A 26 1.61 11.76 12.99
CA LYS A 26 1.80 11.41 14.41
C LYS A 26 2.14 9.93 14.54
N SER A 27 2.90 9.59 15.57
CA SER A 27 3.12 8.21 15.95
C SER A 27 1.78 7.49 16.13
N CYS A 28 1.70 6.30 15.56
CA CYS A 28 0.62 5.37 15.80
C CYS A 28 1.14 4.38 16.84
N GLU A 29 0.73 4.53 18.10
CA GLU A 29 1.16 3.68 19.23
C GLU A 29 0.63 2.24 19.15
N GLU A 30 0.10 1.83 17.99
CA GLU A 30 -0.35 0.47 17.75
C GLU A 30 0.85 -0.48 17.59
N ALA A 31 0.74 -1.66 18.18
CA ALA A 31 1.71 -2.72 17.93
C ALA A 31 1.69 -3.15 16.46
N LEU A 32 2.88 -3.37 15.89
CA LEU A 32 3.05 -4.08 14.63
C LEU A 32 3.10 -5.57 14.92
N LEU A 33 2.09 -6.30 14.45
CA LEU A 33 1.91 -7.72 14.68
C LEU A 33 2.06 -8.48 13.36
N PRO A 34 2.69 -9.67 13.35
CA PRO A 34 2.69 -10.53 12.19
C PRO A 34 1.28 -11.07 11.97
N ILE A 35 0.86 -11.16 10.70
CA ILE A 35 -0.41 -11.79 10.35
C ILE A 35 -0.27 -13.31 10.55
N PRO A 36 -1.12 -13.95 11.36
CA PRO A 36 -1.12 -15.39 11.52
C PRO A 36 -1.76 -16.07 10.31
N THR A 37 -1.25 -17.24 9.95
CA THR A 37 -1.92 -18.10 8.98
C THR A 37 -3.11 -18.78 9.64
N THR A 38 -4.29 -18.62 9.07
CA THR A 38 -5.51 -19.32 9.47
C THR A 38 -6.13 -20.03 8.26
N ALA A 39 -7.30 -20.65 8.43
CA ALA A 39 -8.00 -21.29 7.30
C ALA A 39 -8.35 -20.28 6.20
N ASN A 40 -8.81 -19.08 6.57
CA ASN A 40 -9.39 -18.10 5.64
C ASN A 40 -8.51 -16.85 5.44
N LEU A 41 -7.42 -16.71 6.20
CA LEU A 41 -6.47 -15.61 6.09
C LEU A 41 -5.06 -16.17 5.91
N LYS A 42 -4.44 -15.85 4.78
CA LYS A 42 -3.09 -16.30 4.40
C LYS A 42 -2.20 -15.12 4.03
N THR A 43 -0.90 -15.33 4.15
CA THR A 43 0.10 -14.37 3.70
C THR A 43 0.99 -14.95 2.62
N ARG A 44 1.29 -14.15 1.60
CA ARG A 44 2.29 -14.47 0.57
C ARG A 44 3.16 -13.25 0.29
N PRO A 45 4.28 -13.07 1.01
CA PRO A 45 5.21 -11.98 0.73
C PRO A 45 5.70 -12.05 -0.72
N ILE A 46 5.58 -10.93 -1.45
CA ILE A 46 5.98 -10.85 -2.87
C ILE A 46 7.23 -10.01 -3.12
N ASP A 47 7.78 -9.39 -2.07
CA ASP A 47 8.91 -8.48 -2.18
C ASP A 47 10.09 -9.00 -1.38
N GLU A 48 11.03 -9.58 -2.13
CA GLU A 48 12.24 -10.19 -1.58
C GLU A 48 13.12 -9.17 -0.86
N ASP A 49 13.01 -7.87 -1.18
CA ASP A 49 13.76 -6.82 -0.49
C ASP A 49 13.32 -6.65 0.97
N MET A 50 12.14 -7.17 1.36
CA MET A 50 11.66 -7.14 2.75
C MET A 50 12.14 -8.34 3.58
N LEU A 51 12.68 -9.39 2.95
CA LEU A 51 13.16 -10.60 3.66
C LEU A 51 14.17 -10.30 4.78
N PRO A 52 15.16 -9.40 4.61
CA PRO A 52 16.11 -9.08 5.68
C PRO A 52 15.46 -8.44 6.93
N PHE A 53 14.26 -7.86 6.80
CA PHE A 53 13.60 -7.10 7.85
C PHE A 53 12.52 -7.90 8.57
N THR A 54 11.69 -8.63 7.82
CA THR A 54 10.52 -9.33 8.36
C THR A 54 10.53 -10.83 8.08
N GLY A 55 11.61 -11.34 7.44
CA GLY A 55 11.65 -12.71 6.95
C GLY A 55 10.47 -12.99 6.03
N ASN A 56 9.87 -14.18 6.18
CA ASN A 56 8.69 -14.58 5.41
C ASN A 56 7.36 -14.11 6.05
N GLN A 57 7.39 -13.19 7.01
CA GLN A 57 6.20 -12.69 7.68
C GLN A 57 5.78 -11.33 7.13
N ILE A 58 4.47 -11.07 7.14
CA ILE A 58 3.90 -9.76 6.85
C ILE A 58 3.41 -9.18 8.17
N PHE A 59 3.86 -7.97 8.49
CA PHE A 59 3.46 -7.23 9.69
C PHE A 59 2.44 -6.16 9.34
N VAL A 60 1.45 -5.98 10.21
CA VAL A 60 0.46 -4.90 10.12
C VAL A 60 0.16 -4.36 11.51
N ARG A 61 -0.48 -3.18 11.57
CA ARG A 61 -0.96 -2.63 12.84
C ARG A 61 -2.04 -3.52 13.44
N GLN A 62 -2.13 -3.56 14.76
CA GLN A 62 -3.08 -4.40 15.48
C GLN A 62 -4.54 -4.24 14.99
N THR A 63 -5.05 -3.01 14.86
CA THR A 63 -6.43 -2.80 14.38
C THR A 63 -6.59 -3.20 12.91
N VAL A 64 -5.54 -3.12 12.10
CA VAL A 64 -5.58 -3.64 10.72
C VAL A 64 -5.67 -5.17 10.74
N LEU A 65 -4.93 -5.85 11.61
CA LEU A 65 -5.03 -7.30 11.77
C LEU A 65 -6.45 -7.73 12.17
N GLU A 66 -7.06 -7.06 13.15
CA GLU A 66 -8.43 -7.31 13.58
C GLU A 66 -9.43 -7.20 12.42
N LYS A 67 -9.29 -6.15 11.60
CA LYS A 67 -10.14 -5.92 10.42
C LYS A 67 -9.91 -6.95 9.31
N LEU A 68 -8.67 -7.38 9.09
CA LEU A 68 -8.34 -8.43 8.12
C LEU A 68 -8.96 -9.77 8.53
N SER A 69 -8.91 -10.12 9.82
CA SER A 69 -9.57 -11.30 10.34
C SER A 69 -11.09 -11.25 10.09
N GLN A 70 -11.75 -10.14 10.44
CA GLN A 70 -13.19 -9.95 10.19
C GLN A 70 -13.53 -10.04 8.70
N ALA A 71 -12.72 -9.41 7.83
CA ALA A 71 -12.92 -9.48 6.38
C ALA A 71 -12.77 -10.91 5.85
N SER A 72 -11.80 -11.68 6.36
CA SER A 72 -11.60 -13.07 5.96
C SER A 72 -12.78 -13.97 6.36
N GLU A 73 -13.34 -13.77 7.55
CA GLU A 73 -14.52 -14.49 8.03
C GLU A 73 -15.77 -14.13 7.23
N LEU A 74 -15.94 -12.84 6.91
CA LEU A 74 -17.05 -12.38 6.08
C LEU A 74 -17.00 -13.01 4.70
N LEU A 75 -15.83 -13.04 4.04
CA LEU A 75 -15.66 -13.70 2.74
C LEU A 75 -16.04 -15.18 2.81
N ALA A 76 -15.50 -15.92 3.78
CA ALA A 76 -15.79 -17.34 3.96
C ALA A 76 -17.27 -17.62 4.29
N SER A 77 -17.96 -16.68 4.95
CA SER A 77 -19.40 -16.79 5.22
C SER A 77 -20.28 -16.64 3.97
N GLN A 78 -19.80 -15.91 2.96
CA GLN A 78 -20.50 -15.75 1.68
C GLN A 78 -20.23 -16.93 0.75
N ASP A 79 -18.99 -17.43 0.75
CA ASP A 79 -18.57 -18.58 -0.02
C ASP A 79 -17.40 -19.28 0.71
N PRO A 80 -17.56 -20.54 1.16
CA PRO A 80 -16.51 -21.29 1.85
C PRO A 80 -15.23 -21.53 1.03
N THR A 81 -15.25 -21.26 -0.28
CA THR A 81 -14.07 -21.35 -1.16
C THR A 81 -13.27 -20.05 -1.24
N MET A 82 -13.79 -18.95 -0.70
CA MET A 82 -13.10 -17.67 -0.67
C MET A 82 -12.14 -17.56 0.51
N GLU A 83 -10.92 -17.11 0.22
CA GLU A 83 -9.87 -16.85 1.19
C GLU A 83 -9.28 -15.46 0.95
N LEU A 84 -8.86 -14.81 2.04
CA LEU A 84 -8.15 -13.54 1.99
C LEU A 84 -6.64 -13.77 1.98
N GLU A 85 -5.97 -13.40 0.89
CA GLU A 85 -4.51 -13.43 0.78
C GLU A 85 -3.93 -12.02 0.91
N VAL A 86 -3.08 -11.82 1.91
CA VAL A 86 -2.33 -10.58 2.09
C VAL A 86 -0.93 -10.76 1.51
N VAL A 87 -0.56 -9.91 0.55
CA VAL A 87 0.74 -9.98 -0.13
C VAL A 87 1.73 -8.90 0.33
N TYR A 88 1.23 -7.88 1.02
CA TYR A 88 2.02 -6.74 1.45
C TYR A 88 1.45 -6.10 2.71
N GLY A 89 2.31 -5.57 3.58
CA GLY A 89 1.93 -4.89 4.82
C GLY A 89 2.90 -3.75 5.12
N TYR A 90 3.48 -3.74 6.32
CA TYR A 90 4.53 -2.81 6.71
C TYR A 90 5.71 -2.84 5.71
N ARG A 91 6.26 -1.66 5.45
CA ARG A 91 7.43 -1.44 4.62
C ARG A 91 8.41 -0.52 5.34
N THR A 92 9.70 -0.82 5.27
CA THR A 92 10.71 0.11 5.78
C THR A 92 10.78 1.35 4.88
N LYS A 93 11.21 2.48 5.45
CA LYS A 93 11.40 3.73 4.69
C LYS A 93 12.36 3.55 3.51
N GLU A 94 13.39 2.72 3.68
CA GLU A 94 14.36 2.40 2.64
C GLU A 94 13.70 1.69 1.44
N ILE A 95 12.91 0.63 1.69
CA ILE A 95 12.22 -0.09 0.62
C ILE A 95 11.16 0.81 -0.04
N GLN A 96 10.45 1.64 0.72
CA GLN A 96 9.50 2.61 0.18
C GLN A 96 10.20 3.57 -0.80
N LYS A 97 11.34 4.13 -0.39
CA LYS A 97 12.14 5.04 -1.23
C LYS A 97 12.63 4.35 -2.50
N LYS A 98 13.17 3.13 -2.39
CA LYS A 98 13.64 2.34 -3.54
C LYS A 98 12.52 2.11 -4.57
N LEU A 99 11.32 1.74 -4.11
CA LEU A 99 10.17 1.51 -4.99
C LEU A 99 9.68 2.81 -5.65
N PHE A 100 9.68 3.91 -4.89
CA PHE A 100 9.33 5.23 -5.41
C PHE A 100 10.30 5.68 -6.52
N GLU A 101 11.60 5.61 -6.29
CA GLU A 101 12.63 5.99 -7.26
C GLU A 101 12.60 5.11 -8.52
N LYS A 102 12.29 3.82 -8.36
CA LYS A 102 12.07 2.88 -9.47
C LYS A 102 10.85 3.28 -10.30
N CYS A 103 9.77 3.72 -9.65
CA CYS A 103 8.58 4.25 -10.32
C CYS A 103 8.91 5.53 -11.09
N GLN A 104 9.56 6.50 -10.43
CA GLN A 104 10.00 7.74 -11.08
C GLN A 104 10.85 7.47 -12.32
N SER A 105 11.81 6.54 -12.23
CA SER A 105 12.69 6.23 -13.35
C SER A 105 11.94 5.71 -14.59
N LYS A 106 10.79 5.05 -14.41
CA LYS A 106 9.91 4.64 -15.51
C LYS A 106 9.11 5.81 -16.11
N LEU A 107 8.84 6.83 -15.31
CA LEU A 107 8.01 7.99 -15.68
C LEU A 107 8.83 9.20 -16.16
N LYS A 108 10.15 9.21 -15.96
CA LYS A 108 11.07 10.30 -16.34
C LYS A 108 11.05 10.69 -17.83
N GLN A 109 10.59 9.81 -18.71
CA GLN A 109 10.45 10.13 -20.14
C GLN A 109 9.21 10.97 -20.45
N GLN A 110 8.22 10.98 -19.55
CA GLN A 110 6.92 11.63 -19.75
C GLN A 110 6.72 12.84 -18.84
N PHE A 111 7.36 12.85 -17.67
CA PHE A 111 7.19 13.89 -16.64
C PHE A 111 8.53 14.38 -16.12
N SER A 112 8.56 15.61 -15.61
CA SER A 112 9.75 16.23 -15.02
C SER A 112 9.40 17.08 -13.79
N GLY A 113 10.40 17.44 -12.99
CA GLY A 113 10.20 18.29 -11.80
C GLY A 113 9.14 17.75 -10.83
N THR A 114 8.26 18.63 -10.34
CA THR A 114 7.18 18.30 -9.41
C THR A 114 6.14 17.37 -10.03
N GLU A 115 5.85 17.50 -11.32
CA GLU A 115 4.89 16.62 -12.02
C GLU A 115 5.36 15.16 -12.00
N LEU A 116 6.67 14.92 -12.06
CA LEU A 116 7.22 13.57 -11.92
C LEU A 116 7.01 13.00 -10.51
N LEU A 117 7.10 13.85 -9.48
CA LEU A 117 6.84 13.43 -8.09
C LEU A 117 5.37 13.08 -7.91
N GLU A 118 4.46 13.90 -8.41
CA GLU A 118 3.02 13.63 -8.34
C GLU A 118 2.61 12.40 -9.15
N ALA A 119 3.11 12.28 -10.38
CA ALA A 119 2.84 11.13 -11.22
C ALA A 119 3.31 9.82 -10.58
N ALA A 120 4.49 9.82 -9.94
CA ALA A 120 4.97 8.66 -9.19
C ALA A 120 4.14 8.40 -7.92
N HIS A 121 3.75 9.45 -7.19
CA HIS A 121 2.95 9.37 -5.96
C HIS A 121 1.62 8.64 -6.17
N LYS A 122 0.99 8.80 -7.34
CA LYS A 122 -0.24 8.09 -7.72
C LYS A 122 -0.10 6.57 -7.70
N TYR A 123 1.11 6.04 -7.91
CA TYR A 123 1.37 4.60 -7.91
C TYR A 123 2.04 4.12 -6.62
N ILE A 124 3.04 4.85 -6.16
CA ILE A 124 3.82 4.57 -4.95
C ILE A 124 3.85 5.85 -4.13
N ALA A 125 3.33 5.84 -2.91
CA ALA A 125 3.38 7.00 -2.02
C ALA A 125 4.82 7.54 -1.86
N HIS A 126 4.97 8.85 -1.75
CA HIS A 126 6.27 9.47 -1.52
C HIS A 126 6.80 9.06 -0.14
N PRO A 127 8.10 8.72 0.03
CA PRO A 127 8.64 8.19 1.30
C PRO A 127 8.70 9.19 2.46
N GLU A 128 8.33 10.45 2.22
CA GLU A 128 8.28 11.53 3.23
C GLU A 128 6.86 11.89 3.65
N VAL A 129 5.86 11.22 3.05
CA VAL A 129 4.44 11.32 3.41
C VAL A 129 4.07 10.13 4.30
#